data_AF-A0A968UVB2-F1
#
_entry.id   AF-A0A968UVB2-F1
#
_cell.length_a   1.000
_cell.length_b   1.000
_cell.length_c   1.000
_cell.angle_alpha   90.00
_cell.angle_beta   90.00
_cell.angle_gamma   90.00
#
_symmetry.space_group_name_H-M   'P 1'
#
loop_
_entity.id
_entity.type
_entity.pdbx_description
1 polymer ?
#
loop_
_entity_poly.entity_id
_entity_poly.type
_entity_poly.pdbx_seq_one_letter_code
_entity_poly.pdbx_strand_id
1 'polypeptide(L)'
;MKVFQLTLLMMFSLFGLCAQRSLQIEAGDYNRNNTPISFPYTGKKNISLRNQESGELVPVIKDFSGTYWFLLDEPLAARQTRSYKIVKQPKSENAKPLSAEQVVLKAKDAPIVTYQVKTQYPAKGRPDYYKRSGFFHPLLTPNGIVLTDPFPAGHEHQHGVFMTWVNTTFRGRKTDFWNQQQQSGTVRVTDEQVRQTQQGGITILEDELAHVAIDETKSETVVLKEWQSIRTYP
;
A
#
# COMPACT_ATOMS: atom_id res chain seq x y z
N MET A 1 -15.74 78.80 -1.55
CA MET A 1 -16.09 77.37 -1.71
C MET A 1 -14.80 76.56 -1.83
N LYS A 2 -14.43 75.82 -0.77
CA LYS A 2 -13.30 74.87 -0.80
C LYS A 2 -13.89 73.46 -0.94
N VAL A 3 -13.54 72.77 -2.03
CA VAL A 3 -13.95 71.39 -2.28
C VAL A 3 -13.03 70.48 -1.46
N PHE A 4 -13.60 69.72 -0.53
CA PHE A 4 -12.90 68.63 0.15
C PHE A 4 -12.96 67.40 -0.76
N GLN A 5 -11.81 67.00 -1.32
CA GLN A 5 -11.67 65.68 -1.95
C GLN A 5 -11.58 64.62 -0.85
N LEU A 6 -12.60 63.78 -0.77
CA LEU A 6 -12.60 62.57 0.06
C LEU A 6 -11.86 61.47 -0.73
N THR A 7 -10.61 61.20 -0.37
CA THR A 7 -9.86 60.08 -0.95
C THR A 7 -10.29 58.79 -0.28
N LEU A 8 -11.14 58.01 -0.95
CA LEU A 8 -11.52 56.66 -0.53
C LEU A 8 -10.33 55.72 -0.75
N LEU A 9 -9.65 55.33 0.33
CA LEU A 9 -8.57 54.35 0.29
C LEU A 9 -9.19 52.94 0.22
N MET A 10 -9.36 52.40 -0.98
CA MET A 10 -9.72 51.00 -1.20
C MET A 10 -8.52 50.13 -0.78
N MET A 11 -8.58 49.52 0.41
CA MET A 11 -7.67 48.42 0.76
C MET A 11 -8.00 47.22 -0.12
N PHE A 12 -7.22 47.01 -1.16
CA PHE A 12 -7.18 45.73 -1.85
C PHE A 12 -6.54 44.70 -0.93
N SER A 13 -7.36 43.87 -0.30
CA SER A 13 -6.92 42.62 0.32
C SER A 13 -6.35 41.73 -0.79
N LEU A 14 -5.03 41.77 -0.97
CA LEU A 14 -4.32 40.75 -1.74
C LEU A 14 -4.49 39.42 -1.01
N PHE A 15 -5.49 38.64 -1.42
CA PHE A 15 -5.51 37.20 -1.16
C PHE A 15 -4.36 36.60 -1.97
N GLY A 16 -3.15 36.67 -1.42
CA GLY A 16 -2.08 35.80 -1.87
C GLY A 16 -2.57 34.37 -1.67
N LEU A 17 -2.58 33.57 -2.74
CA LEU A 17 -2.63 32.11 -2.61
C LEU A 17 -1.39 31.69 -1.83
N CYS A 18 -1.45 31.73 -0.51
CA CYS A 18 -0.42 31.14 0.31
C CYS A 18 -0.55 29.63 0.11
N ALA A 19 0.38 29.05 -0.65
CA ALA A 19 0.45 27.61 -0.80
C ALA A 19 0.42 26.98 0.60
N GLN A 20 -0.57 26.13 0.89
CA GLN A 20 -0.69 25.49 2.21
C GLN A 20 0.65 24.86 2.59
N ARG A 21 1.24 25.32 3.71
CA ARG A 21 2.56 24.84 4.19
C ARG A 21 2.46 24.05 5.48
N SER A 22 1.27 23.97 6.07
CA SER A 22 1.01 23.27 7.31
C SER A 22 -0.40 22.67 7.33
N LEU A 23 -0.59 21.72 8.23
CA LEU A 23 -1.85 21.08 8.56
C LEU A 23 -2.00 21.15 10.08
N GLN A 24 -3.16 21.58 10.57
CA GLN A 24 -3.53 21.39 11.96
C GLN A 24 -4.67 20.37 12.00
N ILE A 25 -4.54 19.39 12.89
CA ILE A 25 -5.57 18.39 13.14
C ILE A 25 -6.12 18.56 14.54
N GLU A 26 -7.36 18.10 14.75
CA GLU A 26 -8.01 18.10 16.05
C GLU A 26 -8.54 16.70 16.36
N ALA A 27 -8.39 16.25 17.61
CA ALA A 27 -8.85 14.91 18.02
C ALA A 27 -10.40 14.79 18.07
N GLY A 28 -11.10 15.93 18.19
CA GLY A 28 -12.52 15.96 18.55
C GLY A 28 -12.72 15.47 19.99
N ASP A 29 -13.88 14.91 20.32
CA ASP A 29 -14.21 14.49 21.69
C ASP A 29 -13.59 13.15 22.14
N TYR A 30 -12.79 12.51 21.31
CA TYR A 30 -12.24 11.19 21.58
C TYR A 30 -10.73 11.17 21.49
N ASN A 31 -10.09 10.34 22.31
CA ASN A 31 -8.68 10.02 22.14
C ASN A 31 -8.46 9.34 20.78
N ARG A 32 -7.44 9.78 20.05
CA ARG A 32 -7.05 9.22 18.76
C ARG A 32 -5.71 8.51 18.91
N ASN A 33 -5.63 7.30 18.38
CA ASN A 33 -4.40 6.52 18.29
C ASN A 33 -4.39 5.77 16.96
N ASN A 34 -3.24 5.66 16.30
CA ASN A 34 -3.06 4.99 15.01
C ASN A 34 -4.20 5.31 14.02
N THR A 35 -4.64 6.57 13.99
CA THR A 35 -5.80 7.01 13.22
C THR A 35 -5.35 7.45 11.83
N PRO A 36 -5.87 6.87 10.73
CA PRO A 36 -5.63 7.38 9.39
C PRO A 36 -6.27 8.76 9.22
N ILE A 37 -5.50 9.69 8.67
CA ILE A 37 -5.93 11.07 8.44
C ILE A 37 -5.73 11.38 6.96
N SER A 38 -6.77 11.87 6.31
CA SER A 38 -6.71 12.38 4.94
C SER A 38 -6.71 13.89 4.90
N PHE A 39 -6.06 14.46 3.89
CA PHE A 39 -6.13 15.89 3.59
C PHE A 39 -5.96 16.15 2.09
N PRO A 40 -6.67 17.15 1.54
CA PRO A 40 -6.44 17.61 0.19
C PRO A 40 -5.14 18.43 0.13
N TYR A 41 -4.34 18.26 -0.93
CA TYR A 41 -3.16 19.08 -1.16
C TYR A 41 -2.82 19.19 -2.65
N THR A 42 -2.76 20.41 -3.17
CA THR A 42 -2.50 20.72 -4.59
C THR A 42 -1.11 21.31 -4.84
N GLY A 43 -0.26 21.37 -3.81
CA GLY A 43 1.09 21.93 -3.92
C GLY A 43 2.11 20.99 -4.55
N LYS A 44 3.35 21.04 -4.06
CA LYS A 44 4.47 20.26 -4.63
C LYS A 44 4.22 18.76 -4.47
N LYS A 45 4.63 17.96 -5.47
CA LYS A 45 4.64 16.50 -5.34
C LYS A 45 5.76 16.06 -4.39
N ASN A 46 5.71 14.80 -3.94
CA ASN A 46 6.73 14.17 -3.08
C ASN A 46 6.94 14.94 -1.78
N ILE A 47 5.88 14.98 -0.97
CA ILE A 47 5.87 15.63 0.33
C ILE A 47 5.96 14.60 1.45
N SER A 48 6.31 15.08 2.63
CA SER A 48 6.09 14.41 3.91
C SER A 48 5.59 15.45 4.90
N LEU A 49 5.16 15.01 6.07
CA LEU A 49 4.83 15.89 7.17
C LEU A 49 5.98 15.89 8.17
N ARG A 50 6.15 17.01 8.87
CA ARG A 50 6.99 17.11 10.05
C ARG A 50 6.11 17.52 11.22
N ASN A 51 5.99 16.65 12.22
CA ASN A 51 5.32 16.97 13.47
C ASN A 51 6.01 18.18 14.11
N GLN A 52 5.26 19.24 14.41
CA GLN A 52 5.83 20.47 14.95
C GLN A 52 6.12 20.40 16.45
N GLU A 53 5.54 19.43 17.15
CA GLU A 53 5.79 19.20 18.58
C GLU A 53 6.99 18.27 18.80
N SER A 54 7.00 17.10 18.17
CA SER A 54 8.10 16.12 18.34
C SER A 54 9.29 16.36 17.39
N GLY A 55 9.06 17.04 16.27
CA GLY A 55 10.06 17.22 15.21
C GLY A 55 10.19 16.04 14.25
N GLU A 56 9.48 14.94 14.51
CA GLU A 56 9.56 13.69 13.73
C GLU A 56 9.00 13.84 12.32
N LEU A 57 9.56 13.05 11.40
CA LEU A 57 9.12 12.97 10.00
C LEU A 57 8.01 11.93 9.89
N VAL A 58 6.85 12.36 9.41
CA VAL A 58 5.69 11.49 9.21
C VAL A 58 5.47 11.30 7.71
N PRO A 59 5.56 10.06 7.22
CA PRO A 59 5.37 9.80 5.80
C PRO A 59 3.91 9.98 5.41
N VAL A 60 3.72 10.39 4.16
CA VAL A 60 2.39 10.50 3.55
C VAL A 60 2.33 9.62 2.31
N ILE A 61 1.15 9.07 2.04
CA ILE A 61 0.83 8.44 0.76
C ILE A 61 -0.16 9.31 -0.01
N LYS A 62 -0.12 9.19 -1.33
CA LYS A 62 -1.14 9.73 -2.22
C LYS A 62 -1.91 8.56 -2.81
N ASP A 63 -3.24 8.59 -2.71
CA ASP A 63 -4.09 7.59 -3.35
C ASP A 63 -4.38 7.93 -4.83
N PHE A 64 -5.12 7.06 -5.52
CA PHE A 64 -5.44 7.23 -6.94
C PHE A 64 -6.37 8.43 -7.21
N SER A 65 -7.16 8.87 -6.24
CA SER A 65 -7.99 10.09 -6.34
C SER A 65 -7.15 11.36 -6.20
N GLY A 66 -5.93 11.21 -5.67
CA GLY A 66 -5.01 12.28 -5.40
C GLY A 66 -5.09 12.85 -3.98
N THR A 67 -5.86 12.22 -3.11
CA THR A 67 -5.94 12.54 -1.68
C THR A 67 -4.67 12.05 -0.97
N TYR A 68 -4.14 12.87 -0.06
CA TYR A 68 -3.01 12.47 0.77
C TYR A 68 -3.50 11.87 2.06
N TRP A 69 -2.82 10.82 2.52
CA TRP A 69 -3.09 10.14 3.79
C TRP A 69 -1.82 10.00 4.60
N PHE A 70 -1.95 10.06 5.92
CA PHE A 70 -0.91 9.66 6.87
C PHE A 70 -1.54 9.00 8.08
N LEU A 71 -0.73 8.25 8.83
CA LEU A 71 -1.13 7.71 10.12
C LEU A 71 -0.74 8.70 11.21
N LEU A 72 -1.64 8.97 12.15
CA LEU A 72 -1.31 9.73 13.35
C LEU A 72 -0.12 9.07 14.06
N ASP A 73 0.98 9.81 14.17
CA ASP A 73 2.31 9.35 14.59
C ASP A 73 2.43 9.09 16.08
N GLU A 74 1.72 9.87 16.89
CA GLU A 74 1.63 9.72 18.34
C GLU A 74 0.18 9.88 18.80
N PRO A 75 -0.26 9.23 19.89
CA PRO A 75 -1.60 9.45 20.42
C PRO A 75 -1.92 10.94 20.60
N LEU A 76 -3.17 11.31 20.33
CA LEU A 76 -3.68 12.67 20.51
C LEU A 76 -4.92 12.60 21.39
N ALA A 77 -4.88 13.21 22.58
CA ALA A 77 -5.98 13.15 23.52
C ALA A 77 -7.19 13.95 23.02
N ALA A 78 -8.37 13.62 23.54
CA ALA A 78 -9.60 14.35 23.23
C ALA A 78 -9.40 15.87 23.40
N ARG A 79 -9.93 16.63 22.43
CA ARG A 79 -9.92 18.09 22.34
C ARG A 79 -8.54 18.72 22.21
N GLN A 80 -7.49 17.92 22.01
CA GLN A 80 -6.17 18.42 21.65
C GLN A 80 -6.04 18.59 20.14
N THR A 81 -5.07 19.41 19.76
CA THR A 81 -4.69 19.65 18.38
C THR A 81 -3.23 19.34 18.18
N ARG A 82 -2.85 19.03 16.94
CA ARG A 82 -1.46 18.82 16.54
C ARG A 82 -1.20 19.52 15.22
N SER A 83 -0.02 20.13 15.10
CA SER A 83 0.39 20.83 13.89
C SER A 83 1.49 20.08 13.16
N TYR A 84 1.37 20.03 11.84
CA TYR A 84 2.35 19.44 10.94
C TYR A 84 2.79 20.47 9.92
N LYS A 85 4.09 20.52 9.65
CA LYS A 85 4.65 21.27 8.52
C LYS A 85 4.76 20.35 7.31
N ILE A 86 4.26 20.80 6.16
CA ILE A 86 4.45 20.11 4.89
C ILE A 86 5.88 20.39 4.42
N VAL A 87 6.65 19.32 4.26
CA VAL A 87 8.06 19.37 3.85
C VAL A 87 8.27 18.52 2.59
N LYS A 88 9.39 18.75 1.90
CA LYS A 88 9.79 17.86 0.81
C LYS A 88 10.16 16.50 1.40
N GLN A 89 9.65 15.43 0.79
CA GLN A 89 10.01 14.07 1.16
C GLN A 89 11.51 13.84 0.96
N PRO A 90 12.18 13.13 1.88
CA PRO A 90 13.53 12.63 1.65
C PRO A 90 13.60 11.83 0.34
N LYS A 91 14.76 11.83 -0.32
CA LYS A 91 14.95 10.98 -1.50
C LYS A 91 14.70 9.53 -1.10
N SER A 92 13.96 8.80 -1.93
CA SER A 92 13.84 7.35 -1.78
C SER A 92 15.22 6.72 -1.92
N GLU A 93 15.43 5.62 -1.21
CA GLU A 93 16.52 4.72 -1.58
C GLU A 93 16.22 4.14 -2.98
N ASN A 94 17.26 3.77 -3.72
CA ASN A 94 17.04 3.12 -5.01
C ASN A 94 16.35 1.78 -4.79
N ALA A 95 15.33 1.51 -5.61
CA ALA A 95 14.68 0.21 -5.66
C ALA A 95 15.72 -0.89 -5.89
N LYS A 96 15.82 -1.84 -4.97
CA LYS A 96 16.72 -2.99 -5.12
C LYS A 96 15.92 -4.15 -5.70
N PRO A 97 16.34 -4.72 -6.84
CA PRO A 97 15.74 -5.96 -7.31
C PRO A 97 16.06 -7.07 -6.32
N LEU A 98 15.05 -7.85 -5.98
CA LEU A 98 15.18 -8.96 -5.05
C LEU A 98 15.21 -10.27 -5.84
N SER A 99 16.31 -11.01 -5.73
CA SER A 99 16.39 -12.42 -6.13
C SER A 99 16.00 -13.37 -4.99
N ALA A 100 15.41 -12.83 -3.92
CA ALA A 100 15.08 -13.56 -2.72
C ALA A 100 13.93 -14.55 -2.95
N GLU A 101 13.97 -15.68 -2.23
CA GLU A 101 12.86 -16.65 -2.21
C GLU A 101 11.57 -16.04 -1.65
N GLN A 102 11.72 -15.15 -0.67
CA GLN A 102 10.65 -14.45 0.02
C GLN A 102 11.13 -13.07 0.49
N VAL A 103 10.19 -12.16 0.73
CA VAL A 103 10.47 -10.80 1.24
C VAL A 103 9.70 -10.59 2.54
N VAL A 104 10.44 -10.32 3.63
CA VAL A 104 9.83 -10.01 4.93
C VAL A 104 9.64 -8.50 5.03
N LEU A 105 8.39 -8.07 5.11
CA LEU A 105 8.03 -6.68 5.38
C LEU A 105 7.92 -6.45 6.89
N LYS A 106 8.37 -5.28 7.32
CA LYS A 106 8.49 -4.92 8.73
C LYS A 106 7.83 -3.58 9.02
N ALA A 107 7.27 -3.45 10.21
CA ALA A 107 6.96 -2.16 10.82
C ALA A 107 8.05 -1.89 11.87
N LYS A 108 8.80 -0.78 11.70
CA LYS A 108 10.09 -0.57 12.36
C LYS A 108 10.99 -1.82 12.17
N ASP A 109 11.28 -2.54 13.24
CA ASP A 109 12.10 -3.75 13.20
C ASP A 109 11.30 -5.06 13.34
N ALA A 110 9.99 -4.98 13.60
CA ALA A 110 9.14 -6.14 13.82
C ALA A 110 8.59 -6.69 12.50
N PRO A 111 8.69 -8.00 12.22
CA PRO A 111 8.07 -8.61 11.05
C PRO A 111 6.55 -8.51 11.17
N ILE A 112 5.90 -8.12 10.07
CA ILE A 112 4.43 -8.02 10.00
C ILE A 112 3.86 -8.97 8.96
N VAL A 113 4.53 -9.13 7.81
CA VAL A 113 4.06 -10.02 6.75
C VAL A 113 5.23 -10.48 5.88
N THR A 114 5.15 -11.70 5.38
CA THR A 114 6.11 -12.23 4.39
C THR A 114 5.43 -12.43 3.05
N TYR A 115 6.03 -11.90 1.99
CA TYR A 115 5.62 -12.11 0.61
C TYR A 115 6.42 -13.25 -0.02
N GLN A 116 5.73 -14.22 -0.61
CA GLN A 116 6.32 -15.41 -1.21
C GLN A 116 6.61 -15.18 -2.70
N VAL A 117 7.87 -14.89 -3.03
CA VAL A 117 8.30 -14.58 -4.41
C VAL A 117 8.36 -15.85 -5.24
N LYS A 118 8.97 -16.90 -4.69
CA LYS A 118 9.13 -18.19 -5.37
C LYS A 118 7.94 -19.09 -5.13
N THR A 119 7.76 -20.06 -6.03
CA THR A 119 6.65 -20.99 -5.97
C THR A 119 6.77 -21.87 -4.73
N GLN A 120 5.77 -21.78 -3.86
CA GLN A 120 5.58 -22.67 -2.72
C GLN A 120 4.69 -23.84 -3.13
N TYR A 121 4.94 -25.01 -2.55
CA TYR A 121 4.21 -26.24 -2.82
C TYR A 121 3.36 -26.63 -1.60
N PRO A 122 2.21 -27.28 -1.81
CA PRO A 122 1.44 -27.83 -0.70
C PRO A 122 2.22 -28.97 -0.02
N ALA A 123 1.76 -29.39 1.17
CA ALA A 123 2.38 -30.48 1.90
C ALA A 123 2.47 -31.78 1.06
N LYS A 124 3.51 -32.58 1.30
CA LYS A 124 3.76 -33.84 0.58
C LYS A 124 2.50 -34.72 0.55
N GLY A 125 2.18 -35.25 -0.63
CA GLY A 125 0.99 -36.08 -0.84
C GLY A 125 -0.25 -35.27 -1.25
N ARG A 126 -0.18 -33.94 -1.24
CA ARG A 126 -1.16 -33.08 -1.89
C ARG A 126 -0.78 -32.83 -3.36
N PRO A 127 -1.75 -32.64 -4.26
CA PRO A 127 -1.46 -32.40 -5.67
C PRO A 127 -0.72 -31.08 -5.93
N ASP A 128 0.31 -31.13 -6.77
CA ASP A 128 1.15 -29.97 -7.11
C ASP A 128 0.43 -28.85 -7.85
N TYR A 129 -0.77 -29.09 -8.39
CA TYR A 129 -1.55 -28.02 -9.04
C TYR A 129 -1.94 -26.90 -8.06
N TYR A 130 -1.91 -27.16 -6.74
CA TYR A 130 -2.12 -26.13 -5.72
C TYR A 130 -0.91 -25.19 -5.54
N LYS A 131 0.27 -25.51 -6.07
CA LYS A 131 1.45 -24.66 -5.93
C LYS A 131 1.19 -23.22 -6.40
N ARG A 132 1.80 -22.25 -5.73
CA ARG A 132 1.59 -20.82 -6.01
C ARG A 132 2.79 -19.97 -5.62
N SER A 133 2.97 -18.83 -6.28
CA SER A 133 3.75 -17.69 -5.77
C SER A 133 2.91 -16.41 -5.78
N GLY A 134 3.41 -15.33 -5.20
CA GLY A 134 2.71 -14.04 -5.22
C GLY A 134 1.57 -13.97 -4.21
N PHE A 135 1.84 -14.45 -3.01
CA PHE A 135 0.92 -14.41 -1.89
C PHE A 135 1.65 -14.05 -0.59
N PHE A 136 0.88 -13.67 0.42
CA PHE A 136 1.41 -13.22 1.71
C PHE A 136 1.11 -14.24 2.79
N HIS A 137 2.17 -14.81 3.37
CA HIS A 137 2.14 -15.65 4.53
C HIS A 137 3.56 -15.82 5.12
N PRO A 138 3.73 -15.77 6.45
CA PRO A 138 2.72 -15.44 7.46
C PRO A 138 2.37 -13.95 7.50
N LEU A 139 1.13 -13.64 7.88
CA LEU A 139 0.71 -12.33 8.38
C LEU A 139 0.65 -12.41 9.92
N LEU A 140 1.21 -11.43 10.61
CA LEU A 140 1.41 -11.46 12.05
C LEU A 140 0.61 -10.36 12.75
N THR A 141 0.11 -10.65 13.96
CA THR A 141 -0.32 -9.59 14.89
C THR A 141 0.89 -8.81 15.41
N PRO A 142 0.70 -7.63 16.02
CA PRO A 142 1.81 -6.90 16.66
C PRO A 142 2.57 -7.71 17.73
N ASN A 143 1.92 -8.71 18.34
CA ASN A 143 2.53 -9.61 19.33
C ASN A 143 3.08 -10.90 18.71
N GLY A 144 3.15 -11.00 17.37
CA GLY A 144 3.77 -12.12 16.66
C GLY A 144 2.89 -13.36 16.45
N ILE A 145 1.58 -13.26 16.65
CA ILE A 145 0.65 -14.38 16.39
C ILE A 145 0.40 -14.48 14.88
N VAL A 146 0.56 -15.67 14.30
CA VAL A 146 0.26 -15.93 12.89
C VAL A 146 -1.25 -15.92 12.65
N LEU A 147 -1.69 -15.13 11.66
CA LEU A 147 -3.10 -14.92 11.29
C LEU A 147 -3.52 -15.66 10.01
N THR A 148 -2.57 -16.23 9.26
CA THR A 148 -2.83 -16.85 7.95
C THR A 148 -2.26 -18.25 7.86
N ASP A 149 -2.83 -19.07 6.96
CA ASP A 149 -2.36 -20.41 6.60
C ASP A 149 -2.29 -20.48 5.05
N PRO A 150 -1.17 -20.92 4.44
CA PRO A 150 -0.97 -20.86 3.00
C PRO A 150 -1.45 -22.11 2.26
N PHE A 151 -1.76 -23.21 2.96
CA PHE A 151 -2.29 -24.45 2.35
C PHE A 151 -3.13 -25.22 3.40
N PRO A 152 -4.21 -24.63 3.94
CA PRO A 152 -4.98 -25.26 5.00
C PRO A 152 -5.54 -26.61 4.54
N ALA A 153 -5.55 -27.59 5.46
CA ALA A 153 -5.98 -28.94 5.15
C ALA A 153 -7.44 -28.96 4.65
N GLY A 154 -7.66 -29.58 3.48
CA GLY A 154 -8.97 -29.62 2.81
C GLY A 154 -9.35 -28.35 2.07
N HIS A 155 -8.50 -27.33 2.11
CA HIS A 155 -8.67 -26.05 1.42
C HIS A 155 -7.34 -25.59 0.82
N GLU A 156 -6.58 -26.49 0.21
CA GLU A 156 -5.20 -26.23 -0.29
C GLU A 156 -5.13 -25.18 -1.41
N HIS A 157 -6.27 -24.73 -1.94
CA HIS A 157 -6.37 -23.61 -2.87
C HIS A 157 -6.37 -22.22 -2.18
N GLN A 158 -6.38 -22.16 -0.85
CA GLN A 158 -6.26 -20.93 -0.06
C GLN A 158 -4.79 -20.61 0.21
N HIS A 159 -4.35 -19.37 -0.01
CA HIS A 159 -2.94 -18.94 0.10
C HIS A 159 -2.75 -17.71 0.99
N GLY A 160 -3.08 -17.79 2.28
CA GLY A 160 -2.97 -16.66 3.19
C GLY A 160 -3.71 -15.41 2.70
N VAL A 161 -2.99 -14.32 2.39
CA VAL A 161 -3.54 -13.18 1.65
C VAL A 161 -3.04 -13.23 0.21
N PHE A 162 -3.95 -13.24 -0.76
CA PHE A 162 -3.63 -13.37 -2.18
C PHE A 162 -4.74 -12.79 -3.05
N MET A 163 -4.40 -12.42 -4.29
CA MET A 163 -5.34 -11.87 -5.26
C MET A 163 -5.61 -12.88 -6.38
N THR A 164 -6.86 -12.96 -6.82
CA THR A 164 -7.26 -13.82 -7.93
C THR A 164 -8.65 -13.50 -8.47
N TRP A 165 -9.03 -14.15 -9.58
CA TRP A 165 -10.35 -14.06 -10.19
C TRP A 165 -11.02 -15.43 -10.32
N VAL A 166 -12.26 -15.55 -9.85
CA VAL A 166 -13.00 -16.83 -9.78
C VAL A 166 -13.95 -17.09 -10.96
N ASN A 167 -14.41 -16.03 -11.62
CA ASN A 167 -15.42 -16.13 -12.68
C ASN A 167 -15.01 -15.29 -13.88
N THR A 168 -14.15 -15.85 -14.71
CA THR A 168 -13.64 -15.18 -15.91
C THR A 168 -13.89 -16.02 -17.17
N THR A 169 -13.87 -15.37 -18.33
CA THR A 169 -13.93 -16.04 -19.63
C THR A 169 -12.75 -15.58 -20.47
N PHE A 170 -11.95 -16.53 -20.95
CA PHE A 170 -10.85 -16.28 -21.86
C PHE A 170 -11.04 -17.12 -23.13
N ARG A 171 -11.07 -16.45 -24.29
CA ARG A 171 -11.30 -17.10 -25.61
C ARG A 171 -12.52 -18.03 -25.62
N GLY A 172 -13.63 -17.56 -25.04
CA GLY A 172 -14.90 -18.31 -24.98
C GLY A 172 -14.93 -19.46 -23.97
N ARG A 173 -13.87 -19.67 -23.18
CA ARG A 173 -13.80 -20.72 -22.15
C ARG A 173 -13.80 -20.14 -20.75
N LYS A 174 -14.53 -20.79 -19.83
CA LYS A 174 -14.47 -20.47 -18.42
C LYS A 174 -13.05 -20.68 -17.90
N THR A 175 -12.51 -19.67 -17.23
CA THR A 175 -11.16 -19.67 -16.65
C THR A 175 -11.28 -19.24 -15.19
N ASP A 176 -10.68 -20.01 -14.29
CA ASP A 176 -10.73 -19.80 -12.85
C ASP A 176 -9.30 -19.84 -12.30
N PHE A 177 -8.90 -18.77 -11.62
CA PHE A 177 -7.55 -18.59 -11.08
C PHE A 177 -7.48 -18.87 -9.56
N TRP A 178 -8.60 -19.21 -8.93
CA TRP A 178 -8.68 -19.57 -7.50
C TRP A 178 -8.76 -21.09 -7.33
N ASN A 179 -9.69 -21.73 -8.03
CA ASN A 179 -9.96 -23.17 -7.88
C ASN A 179 -8.96 -24.00 -8.71
N GLN A 180 -7.70 -24.03 -8.27
CA GLN A 180 -6.59 -24.69 -8.97
C GLN A 180 -6.81 -26.16 -9.30
N GLN A 181 -7.67 -26.86 -8.55
CA GLN A 181 -8.11 -28.23 -8.85
C GLN A 181 -8.82 -28.38 -10.18
N GLN A 182 -9.46 -27.31 -10.69
CA GLN A 182 -10.05 -27.30 -12.03
C GLN A 182 -8.98 -27.24 -13.13
N GLN A 183 -7.75 -26.84 -12.78
CA GLN A 183 -6.62 -26.70 -13.70
C GLN A 183 -6.97 -25.86 -14.94
N SER A 184 -7.82 -24.85 -14.79
CA SER A 184 -8.22 -23.93 -15.85
C SER A 184 -7.43 -22.62 -15.80
N GLY A 185 -6.86 -22.28 -14.64
CA GLY A 185 -5.95 -21.15 -14.50
C GLY A 185 -5.13 -21.18 -13.21
N THR A 186 -4.10 -20.34 -13.17
CA THR A 186 -3.24 -20.11 -12.00
C THR A 186 -2.69 -18.69 -12.00
N VAL A 187 -2.12 -18.25 -10.88
CA VAL A 187 -1.43 -16.96 -10.77
C VAL A 187 -0.02 -17.20 -10.24
N ARG A 188 0.95 -16.50 -10.81
CA ARG A 188 2.36 -16.55 -10.37
C ARG A 188 3.04 -15.21 -10.54
N VAL A 189 4.04 -14.94 -9.70
CA VAL A 189 4.98 -13.83 -9.92
C VAL A 189 5.65 -14.01 -11.27
N THR A 190 5.77 -12.92 -12.05
CA THR A 190 6.52 -12.94 -13.31
C THR A 190 8.03 -12.94 -13.04
N ASP A 191 8.84 -13.32 -14.02
CA ASP A 191 10.31 -13.24 -13.88
C ASP A 191 10.81 -11.78 -13.79
N GLU A 192 9.90 -10.80 -13.93
CA GLU A 192 10.17 -9.38 -13.75
C GLU A 192 10.31 -9.05 -12.25
N GLN A 193 11.40 -8.34 -11.94
CA GLN A 193 11.94 -8.27 -10.58
C GLN A 193 10.96 -7.68 -9.57
N VAL A 194 10.72 -8.41 -8.47
CA VAL A 194 10.19 -7.86 -7.22
C VAL A 194 11.14 -6.77 -6.74
N ARG A 195 10.61 -5.58 -6.44
CA ARG A 195 11.38 -4.41 -6.04
C ARG A 195 10.97 -3.97 -4.65
N GLN A 196 11.96 -3.67 -3.83
CA GLN A 196 11.73 -3.02 -2.55
C GLN A 196 12.41 -1.65 -2.51
N THR A 197 11.66 -0.67 -2.04
CA THR A 197 12.10 0.72 -1.90
C THR A 197 11.79 1.21 -0.49
N GLN A 198 12.67 2.01 0.09
CA GLN A 198 12.42 2.76 1.32
C GLN A 198 12.15 4.23 0.98
N GLN A 199 11.04 4.77 1.51
CA GLN A 199 10.65 6.14 1.26
C GLN A 199 10.09 6.81 2.52
N GLY A 200 10.95 7.57 3.22
CA GLY A 200 10.54 8.32 4.41
C GLY A 200 10.00 7.43 5.55
N GLY A 201 10.56 6.23 5.72
CA GLY A 201 10.10 5.26 6.74
C GLY A 201 9.02 4.30 6.27
N ILE A 202 8.44 4.49 5.08
CA ILE A 202 7.55 3.50 4.45
C ILE A 202 8.41 2.52 3.64
N THR A 203 8.22 1.22 3.88
CA THR A 203 8.72 0.18 2.96
C THR A 203 7.67 -0.06 1.89
N ILE A 204 8.07 0.04 0.63
CA ILE A 204 7.24 -0.23 -0.54
C ILE A 204 7.78 -1.47 -1.24
N LEU A 205 6.93 -2.48 -1.43
CA LEU A 205 7.17 -3.64 -2.26
C LEU A 205 6.34 -3.50 -3.54
N GLU A 206 6.95 -3.70 -4.69
CA GLU A 206 6.28 -3.67 -5.99
C GLU A 206 6.61 -4.95 -6.75
N ASP A 207 5.60 -5.56 -7.35
CA ASP A 207 5.73 -6.78 -8.14
C ASP A 207 4.67 -6.85 -9.23
N GLU A 208 4.86 -7.80 -10.14
CA GLU A 208 3.92 -8.13 -11.20
C GLU A 208 3.52 -9.61 -11.10
N LEU A 209 2.21 -9.85 -11.13
CA LEU A 209 1.61 -11.18 -11.17
C LEU A 209 1.10 -11.48 -12.58
N ALA A 210 1.39 -12.67 -13.10
CA ALA A 210 0.75 -13.20 -14.28
C ALA A 210 -0.41 -14.12 -13.91
N HIS A 211 -1.60 -13.81 -14.42
CA HIS A 211 -2.73 -14.72 -14.49
C HIS A 211 -2.59 -15.56 -15.75
N VAL A 212 -2.51 -16.87 -15.57
CA VAL A 212 -2.20 -17.83 -16.63
C VAL A 212 -3.41 -18.74 -16.83
N ALA A 213 -4.01 -18.71 -18.01
CA ALA A 213 -5.04 -19.66 -18.41
C ALA A 213 -4.38 -20.96 -18.87
N ILE A 214 -4.99 -22.08 -18.51
CA ILE A 214 -4.53 -23.42 -18.87
C ILE A 214 -5.63 -24.06 -19.72
N ASP A 215 -5.27 -24.61 -20.87
CA ASP A 215 -6.22 -25.31 -21.74
C ASP A 215 -6.25 -26.83 -21.54
N GLU A 216 -7.14 -27.50 -22.27
CA GLU A 216 -7.35 -28.95 -22.18
C GLU A 216 -6.08 -29.74 -22.56
N THR A 217 -5.20 -29.16 -23.37
CA THR A 217 -3.89 -29.73 -23.74
C THR A 217 -2.79 -29.42 -22.72
N LYS A 218 -3.13 -28.73 -21.62
CA LYS A 218 -2.22 -28.21 -20.60
C LYS A 218 -1.29 -27.10 -21.11
N SER A 219 -1.65 -26.46 -22.23
CA SER A 219 -0.93 -25.28 -22.70
C SER A 219 -1.26 -24.07 -21.81
N GLU A 220 -0.22 -23.34 -21.40
CA GLU A 220 -0.32 -22.13 -20.59
C GLU A 220 -0.33 -20.89 -21.48
N THR A 221 -1.19 -19.93 -21.17
CA THR A 221 -1.19 -18.60 -21.80
C THR A 221 -1.35 -17.53 -20.73
N VAL A 222 -0.44 -16.57 -20.66
CA VAL A 222 -0.61 -15.37 -19.82
C VAL A 222 -1.75 -14.53 -20.39
N VAL A 223 -2.80 -14.30 -19.59
CA VAL A 223 -3.99 -13.56 -20.03
C VAL A 223 -4.08 -12.16 -19.44
N LEU A 224 -3.49 -11.95 -18.26
CA LEU A 224 -3.46 -10.67 -17.56
C LEU A 224 -2.15 -10.59 -16.78
N LYS A 225 -1.50 -9.42 -16.87
CA LYS A 225 -0.45 -8.99 -15.96
C LYS A 225 -1.06 -7.99 -14.98
N GLU A 226 -0.93 -8.26 -13.70
CA GLU A 226 -1.40 -7.41 -12.61
C GLU A 226 -0.18 -6.79 -11.91
N TRP A 227 -0.11 -5.46 -11.90
CA TRP A 227 0.90 -4.73 -11.16
C TRP A 227 0.35 -4.34 -9.79
N GLN A 228 1.08 -4.64 -8.71
CA GLN A 228 0.66 -4.30 -7.36
C GLN A 228 1.78 -3.60 -6.57
N SER A 229 1.36 -2.78 -5.60
CA SER A 229 2.23 -2.05 -4.69
C SER A 229 1.74 -2.21 -3.26
N ILE A 230 2.60 -2.77 -2.41
CA ILE A 230 2.33 -3.02 -1.00
C ILE A 230 3.15 -2.05 -0.18
N ARG A 231 2.49 -1.33 0.72
CA ARG A 231 3.12 -0.30 1.56
C ARG A 231 2.96 -0.67 3.01
N THR A 232 4.06 -0.62 3.74
CA THR A 232 4.06 -0.87 5.18
C THR A 232 4.51 0.36 5.91
N TYR A 233 3.76 0.70 6.96
CA TYR A 233 3.97 1.89 7.77
C TYR A 233 4.79 1.52 9.00
N PRO A 234 5.66 2.43 9.47
CA PRO A 234 6.42 2.24 10.70
C PRO A 234 5.52 2.17 11.95
#